data_AF-A0A3D2F635-F1
#
_entry.id   AF-A0A3D2F635-F1
#
_cell.length_a   1.000
_cell.length_b   1.000
_cell.length_c   1.000
_cell.angle_alpha   90.00
_cell.angle_beta   90.00
_cell.angle_gamma   90.00
#
_symmetry.space_group_name_H-M   'P 1'
#
loop_
_entity.id
_entity.type
_entity.pdbx_description
1 polymer ?
#
loop_
_entity_poly.entity_id
_entity_poly.type
_entity_poly.pdbx_seq_one_letter_code
_entity_poly.pdbx_strand_id
1 'polypeptide(L)' 'MDGLAEATVVDFDPAEDVLVYQYDPSAPTPVITFENGPDDNAQMMVDGQPTLVIENVDFNTLDADNVFLMPFA' A
#
# COMPACT_ATOMS: atom_id res chain seq x y z
N MET A 1 15.15 -13.05 12.60
CA MET A 1 14.46 -12.95 11.30
C MET A 1 14.10 -11.48 11.21
N ASP A 2 15.03 -10.65 10.74
CA ASP A 2 14.74 -9.23 10.56
C ASP A 2 13.85 -9.15 9.33
N GLY A 3 12.53 -9.19 9.56
CA GLY A 3 11.57 -8.81 8.53
C GLY A 3 11.95 -7.42 8.05
N LEU A 4 12.04 -7.24 6.73
CA LEU A 4 12.30 -5.93 6.16
C LEU A 4 11.28 -4.96 6.75
N ALA A 5 11.76 -3.85 7.33
CA ALA A 5 10.88 -2.80 7.82
C ALA A 5 9.99 -2.34 6.67
N GLU A 6 8.72 -2.11 6.97
CA GLU A 6 7.75 -1.58 6.01
C GLU A 6 8.28 -0.29 5.41
N ALA A 7 8.03 -0.07 4.11
CA ALA A 7 8.35 1.19 3.50
C ALA A 7 7.45 2.30 4.08
N THR A 8 7.93 3.54 4.11
CA THR A 8 7.17 4.69 4.59
C THR A 8 7.13 5.77 3.53
N VAL A 9 5.93 6.27 3.23
CA VAL A 9 5.70 7.46 2.40
C VAL A 9 5.21 8.58 3.31
N VAL A 10 5.81 9.77 3.19
CA VAL A 10 5.62 10.86 4.16
C VAL A 10 4.84 12.06 3.62
N ASP A 11 4.63 12.13 2.30
CA ASP A 11 4.05 13.28 1.59
C ASP A 11 3.03 12.89 0.52
N PHE A 12 2.39 11.72 0.65
CA PHE A 12 1.36 11.25 -0.29
C PHE A 12 0.13 12.17 -0.27
N ASP A 13 -0.25 12.70 -1.43
CA ASP A 13 -1.54 13.38 -1.62
C ASP A 13 -2.52 12.44 -2.36
N PRO A 14 -3.58 11.93 -1.71
CA PRO A 14 -4.54 11.02 -2.35
C PRO A 14 -5.32 11.65 -3.51
N ALA A 15 -5.28 12.98 -3.69
CA ALA A 15 -5.90 13.67 -4.81
C ALA A 15 -4.96 13.87 -6.02
N GLU A 16 -3.64 13.76 -5.82
CA GLU A 16 -2.63 14.02 -6.86
C GLU A 16 -1.79 12.78 -7.19
N ASP A 17 -1.52 11.94 -6.18
CA ASP A 17 -0.62 10.80 -6.25
C ASP A 17 -1.35 9.46 -6.37
N VAL A 18 -0.60 8.48 -6.88
CA VAL A 18 -1.05 7.10 -7.00
C VAL A 18 0.07 6.15 -6.58
N LEU A 19 -0.31 5.07 -5.91
CA LEU A 19 0.60 3.98 -5.58
C LEU A 19 0.63 2.98 -6.73
N VAL A 20 1.81 2.44 -6.99
CA VAL A 20 1.98 1.38 -7.98
C VAL A 20 2.55 0.16 -7.26
N TYR A 21 1.80 -0.94 -7.28
CA TYR A 21 2.29 -2.22 -6.80
C TYR A 21 2.64 -3.13 -7.98
N GLN A 22 3.93 -3.42 -8.11
CA GLN A 22 4.41 -4.36 -9.13
C GLN A 22 4.37 -5.80 -8.62
N TYR A 23 3.85 -6.71 -9.44
CA TYR A 23 3.69 -8.12 -9.05
C TYR A 23 4.12 -9.08 -10.16
N ASP A 24 4.44 -10.32 -9.77
CA ASP A 24 4.76 -11.40 -10.69
C ASP A 24 3.46 -11.95 -11.33
N PRO A 25 3.27 -11.84 -12.64
CA PRO A 25 2.06 -12.34 -13.30
C PRO A 25 1.93 -13.87 -13.31
N SER A 26 2.98 -14.61 -12.93
CA SER A 26 2.91 -16.07 -12.76
C SER A 26 2.27 -16.50 -11.43
N ALA A 27 2.13 -15.56 -10.48
CA ALA A 27 1.42 -15.74 -9.23
C ALA A 27 -0.02 -15.18 -9.33
N PRO A 28 -0.92 -15.54 -8.39
CA PRO A 28 -2.23 -14.88 -8.28
C PRO A 28 -2.09 -13.36 -8.16
N THR A 29 -3.02 -12.61 -8.75
CA THR A 29 -3.08 -11.15 -8.58
C THR A 29 -3.22 -10.80 -7.09
N PRO A 30 -2.34 -9.96 -6.53
CA PRO A 30 -2.39 -9.58 -5.12
C PRO A 30 -3.67 -8.84 -4.78
N VAL A 31 -4.15 -9.04 -3.54
CA VAL A 31 -5.26 -8.27 -2.98
C VAL A 31 -4.68 -7.12 -2.16
N ILE A 32 -5.08 -5.90 -2.51
CA ILE A 32 -4.70 -4.68 -1.77
C ILE A 32 -5.86 -4.26 -0.87
N THR A 33 -5.55 -3.98 0.39
CA THR A 33 -6.47 -3.35 1.33
C THR A 33 -5.75 -2.27 2.13
N PHE A 34 -6.49 -1.28 2.60
CA PHE A 34 -5.99 -0.28 3.53
C PHE A 34 -6.63 -0.45 4.91
N GLU A 35 -5.83 -0.30 5.95
CA GLU A 35 -6.28 -0.36 7.34
C GLU A 35 -5.61 0.71 8.21
N ASN A 36 -6.09 0.86 9.44
CA ASN A 36 -5.43 1.74 10.41
C ASN A 36 -4.11 1.11 10.86
N GLY A 37 -3.02 1.79 10.55
CA GLY A 37 -1.68 1.37 10.85
C GLY A 37 -1.13 1.93 12.17
N PRO A 38 0.20 1.82 12.37
CA PRO A 38 0.90 2.44 13.48
C PRO A 38 0.71 3.97 13.48
N ASP A 39 0.60 4.54 14.68
CA ASP A 39 0.46 5.99 14.91
C ASP A 39 -0.73 6.64 14.17
N ASP A 40 -1.80 5.87 13.95
CA ASP A 40 -3.02 6.28 13.22
C ASP A 40 -2.78 6.70 11.75
N ASN A 41 -1.68 6.24 11.16
CA ASN A 41 -1.39 6.38 9.75
C ASN A 41 -2.11 5.31 8.91
N ALA A 42 -2.34 5.57 7.63
CA ALA A 42 -2.83 4.54 6.73
C ALA A 42 -1.76 3.47 6.48
N GLN A 43 -2.16 2.20 6.51
CA GLN A 43 -1.29 1.07 6.18
C GLN A 43 -1.85 0.29 5.00
N MET A 44 -1.00 0.07 3.99
CA MET A 44 -1.30 -0.77 2.85
C MET A 44 -0.90 -2.21 3.16
N MET A 45 -1.89 -3.09 3.01
CA MET A 45 -1.73 -4.53 3.14
C MET A 45 -1.76 -5.17 1.76
N VAL A 46 -0.83 -6.09 1.52
CA VAL A 46 -0.79 -6.94 0.31
C VAL A 46 -1.00 -8.37 0.76
N ASP A 47 -2.09 -9.00 0.30
CA ASP A 47 -2.47 -10.37 0.70
C ASP A 47 -2.51 -10.54 2.24
N GLY A 48 -2.95 -9.49 2.94
CA GLY A 48 -3.05 -9.45 4.40
C GLY A 48 -1.71 -9.29 5.13
N GLN A 49 -0.62 -8.95 4.43
CA GLN A 49 0.67 -8.62 5.02
C GLN A 49 0.99 -7.13 4.88
N PRO A 50 1.46 -6.46 5.95
CA PRO A 50 1.75 -5.05 5.88
C PRO A 50 2.98 -4.80 5.01
N THR A 51 2.88 -3.81 4.13
CA THR A 51 3.91 -3.54 3.11
C THR A 51 4.35 -2.08 3.10
N LEU A 52 3.43 -1.15 3.34
CA LEU A 52 3.68 0.28 3.29
C LEU A 52 2.87 1.02 4.36
N VAL A 53 3.51 1.97 5.04
CA VAL A 53 2.84 3.00 5.87
C VAL A 53 2.84 4.32 5.12
N ILE A 54 1.71 5.02 5.17
CA ILE A 54 1.52 6.33 4.54
C ILE A 54 1.20 7.33 5.65
N GLU A 55 2.17 8.19 5.98
CA GLU A 55 2.04 9.09 7.12
C GLU A 55 0.98 10.17 6.91
N ASN A 56 0.27 10.51 7.98
CA ASN A 56 -0.74 11.57 8.02
C ASN A 56 -1.90 11.40 7.03
N VAL A 57 -2.19 10.17 6.61
CA VAL A 57 -3.33 9.83 5.74
C VAL A 57 -4.32 8.96 6.52
N ASP A 58 -5.61 9.31 6.47
CA ASP A 58 -6.70 8.48 6.99
C ASP A 58 -6.99 7.35 5.98
N PHE A 59 -6.84 6.09 6.39
CA PHE A 59 -7.05 4.95 5.50
C PHE A 59 -8.46 4.90 4.89
N ASN A 60 -9.46 5.54 5.50
CA ASN A 60 -10.83 5.60 4.95
C ASN A 60 -10.95 6.52 3.74
N THR A 61 -9.94 7.34 3.45
CA THR A 61 -9.89 8.18 2.25
C THR A 61 -9.18 7.51 1.09
N LEU A 62 -8.60 6.33 1.32
CA LEU A 62 -7.93 5.52 0.31
C LEU A 62 -8.86 4.42 -0.21
N ASP A 63 -8.90 4.25 -1.52
CA ASP A 63 -9.61 3.16 -2.16
C ASP A 63 -8.79 2.53 -3.30
N ALA A 64 -9.43 1.66 -4.08
CA ALA A 64 -8.80 0.96 -5.18
C ALA A 64 -8.31 1.90 -6.31
N ASP A 65 -8.84 3.12 -6.42
CA ASP A 65 -8.42 4.09 -7.43
C ASP A 65 -7.06 4.73 -7.06
N ASN A 66 -6.64 4.66 -5.78
CA ASN A 66 -5.33 5.13 -5.34
C ASN A 66 -4.20 4.13 -5.62
N VAL A 67 -4.48 2.91 -6.10
CA VAL A 67 -3.48 1.86 -6.32
C VAL A 67 -3.61 1.20 -7.69
N PHE A 68 -2.54 1.25 -8.48
CA PHE A 68 -2.40 0.48 -9.70
C PHE A 68 -1.62 -0.81 -9.48
N LEU A 69 -2.26 -1.95 -9.76
CA LEU A 69 -1.58 -3.24 -9.88
C LEU A 69 -0.96 -3.38 -11.27
N MET A 70 0.37 -3.48 -11.34
CA MET A 70 1.09 -3.62 -12.61
C MET A 70 1.96 -4.88 -12.63
N PRO A 71 1.69 -5.85 -13.52
CA PRO A 71 2.58 -7.01 -13.64
C PRO A 71 3.94 -6.57 -14.20
N PHE A 72 5.05 -7.05 -13.62
CA PHE A 72 6.36 -6.85 -14.23
C PHE A 72 6.62 -7.88 -15.34
N ALA A 73 7.50 -7.52 -16.28
CA ALA A 73 7.86 -8.32 -17.46
C ALA A 73 8.97 -9.34 -17.18
#